data_AF-A0A250G6V8-F1
#
_entry.id   AF-A0A250G6V8-F1
#
_cell.length_a   1.000
_cell.length_b   1.000
_cell.length_c   1.000
_cell.angle_alpha   90.00
_cell.angle_beta   90.00
_cell.angle_gamma   90.00
#
_symmetry.space_group_name_H-M   'P 1'
#
loop_
_entity.id
_entity.type
_entity.pdbx_description
1 polymer ?
#
loop_
_entity_poly.entity_id
_entity_poly.type
_entity_poly.pdbx_seq_one_letter_code
_entity_poly.pdbx_strand_id
1 'polypeptide(L)'
;MLCYKIIGEDYFSKIDEKTFNQIVTDFGYSKELVFNSNKYSKYLHNYIILTSFPCKEFDIESKYISRYYWLKKFYYEYSKIEGLDAGIEQQIAMLLEEMANNVSENFNWNIIEEIYKQFEI
;
A
#
# COMPACT_ATOMS: atom_id res chain seq x y z
N MET A 1 -13.21 -15.86 -10.27
CA MET A 1 -11.96 -15.09 -10.07
C MET A 1 -12.28 -13.66 -10.47
N LEU A 2 -12.44 -12.77 -9.50
CA LEU A 2 -12.66 -11.34 -9.77
C LEU A 2 -11.30 -10.74 -10.19
N CYS A 3 -11.18 -10.30 -11.45
CA CYS A 3 -10.00 -9.58 -11.91
C CYS A 3 -10.06 -8.14 -11.40
N TYR A 4 -9.54 -7.87 -10.20
CA TYR A 4 -9.26 -6.50 -9.77
C TYR A 4 -7.87 -6.08 -10.29
N LYS A 5 -7.76 -4.81 -10.72
CA LYS A 5 -6.51 -4.27 -11.28
C LYS A 5 -5.68 -3.64 -10.18
N ILE A 6 -4.65 -4.35 -9.72
CA ILE A 6 -3.61 -3.76 -8.87
C ILE A 6 -2.72 -2.87 -9.73
N ILE A 7 -2.49 -1.64 -9.28
CA ILE A 7 -1.52 -0.74 -9.90
C ILE A 7 -0.12 -1.36 -9.72
N GLY A 8 0.43 -1.82 -10.85
CA GLY A 8 1.66 -2.61 -10.92
C GLY A 8 2.93 -1.77 -11.05
N GLU A 9 4.05 -2.48 -11.16
CA GLU A 9 5.41 -1.89 -11.10
C GLU A 9 5.72 -0.87 -12.20
N ASP A 10 5.09 -1.00 -13.38
CA ASP A 10 5.27 -0.07 -14.50
C ASP A 10 4.83 1.36 -14.18
N TYR A 11 3.90 1.54 -13.23
CA TYR A 11 3.53 2.88 -12.77
C TYR A 11 4.62 3.45 -11.86
N PHE A 12 5.16 2.64 -10.96
CA PHE A 12 6.16 3.07 -9.98
C PHE A 12 7.51 3.42 -10.63
N SER A 13 7.87 2.78 -11.75
CA SER A 13 9.09 3.10 -12.50
C SER A 13 9.10 4.50 -13.11
N LYS A 14 7.95 5.19 -13.17
CA LYS A 14 7.86 6.58 -13.66
C LYS A 14 8.38 7.60 -12.65
N ILE A 15 8.57 7.21 -11.39
CA ILE A 15 8.96 8.11 -10.30
C ILE A 15 10.45 7.94 -10.07
N ASP A 16 11.19 9.02 -10.29
CA ASP A 16 12.63 9.03 -10.05
C ASP A 16 12.94 9.01 -8.53
N GLU A 17 14.15 8.55 -8.20
CA GLU A 17 14.61 8.40 -6.82
C GLU A 17 14.62 9.72 -6.05
N LYS A 18 14.95 10.83 -6.70
CA LYS A 18 14.99 12.15 -6.05
C LYS A 18 13.58 12.55 -5.63
N THR A 19 12.61 12.38 -6.51
CA THR A 19 11.18 12.63 -6.22
C THR A 19 10.70 11.75 -5.07
N PHE A 20 11.02 10.44 -5.10
CA PHE A 20 10.62 9.54 -4.01
C PHE A 20 11.26 9.92 -2.66
N ASN A 21 12.55 10.24 -2.63
CA ASN A 21 13.25 10.69 -1.43
C ASN A 21 12.64 11.96 -0.82
N GLN A 22 12.16 12.86 -1.68
CA GLN A 22 11.46 14.06 -1.25
C GLN A 22 10.11 13.72 -0.61
N ILE A 23 9.31 12.84 -1.22
CA ILE A 23 8.06 12.33 -0.62
C ILE A 23 8.32 11.73 0.77
N VAL A 24 9.33 10.86 0.89
CA VAL A 24 9.67 10.21 2.16
C VAL A 24 9.98 11.23 3.25
N THR A 25 10.68 12.31 2.89
CA THR A 25 11.06 13.38 3.83
C THR A 25 9.87 14.28 4.17
N ASP A 26 9.11 14.73 3.18
CA ASP A 26 8.01 15.70 3.34
C ASP A 26 6.84 15.11 4.15
N PHE A 27 6.57 13.82 4.01
CA PHE A 27 5.50 13.10 4.73
C PHE A 27 5.98 12.38 6.01
N GLY A 28 7.28 12.50 6.37
CA GLY A 28 7.80 11.98 7.62
C GLY A 28 7.84 10.45 7.74
N TYR A 29 7.98 9.72 6.62
CA TYR A 29 8.12 8.27 6.65
C TYR A 29 9.48 7.84 7.24
N SER A 30 9.50 6.69 7.93
CA SER A 30 10.75 6.14 8.48
C SER A 30 11.74 5.79 7.36
N LYS A 31 12.84 6.55 7.27
CA LYS A 31 13.90 6.30 6.29
C LYS A 31 14.55 4.93 6.48
N GLU A 32 14.63 4.44 7.71
CA GLU A 32 15.18 3.12 8.02
C GLU A 32 14.32 2.01 7.42
N LEU A 33 13.01 2.06 7.61
CA LEU A 33 12.08 1.08 7.03
C LEU A 33 11.99 1.22 5.51
N VAL A 34 11.93 2.46 5.02
CA VAL A 34 11.79 2.74 3.60
C VAL A 34 13.04 2.34 2.83
N PHE A 35 14.25 2.65 3.29
CA PHE A 35 15.48 2.31 2.55
C PHE A 35 16.15 1.01 3.03
N ASN A 36 15.39 0.16 3.74
CA ASN A 36 15.88 -1.15 4.14
C ASN A 36 16.21 -2.02 2.91
N SER A 37 17.29 -2.81 3.00
CA SER A 37 17.70 -3.72 1.92
C SER A 37 16.80 -4.95 1.75
N ASN A 38 15.93 -5.23 2.73
CA ASN A 38 14.96 -6.32 2.67
C ASN A 38 13.91 -6.10 1.58
N LYS A 39 13.44 -7.20 1.00
CA LYS A 39 12.43 -7.19 -0.08
C LYS A 39 11.14 -6.45 0.28
N TYR A 40 10.76 -6.45 1.57
CA TYR A 40 9.54 -5.78 2.01
C TYR A 40 9.55 -4.26 1.74
N SER A 41 10.74 -3.63 1.74
CA SER A 41 10.89 -2.18 1.53
C SER A 41 10.26 -1.75 0.20
N LYS A 42 10.46 -2.53 -0.88
CA LYS A 42 9.87 -2.25 -2.19
C LYS A 42 8.33 -2.17 -2.14
N TYR A 43 7.68 -2.99 -1.31
CA TYR A 43 6.21 -2.94 -1.18
C TYR A 43 5.76 -1.71 -0.41
N LEU A 44 6.54 -1.29 0.59
CA LEU A 44 6.30 -0.02 1.29
C LEU A 44 6.46 1.18 0.34
N HIS A 45 7.44 1.15 -0.59
CA HIS A 45 7.58 2.19 -1.61
C HIS A 45 6.32 2.32 -2.45
N ASN A 46 5.79 1.20 -2.94
CA ASN A 46 4.57 1.19 -3.76
C ASN A 46 3.38 1.78 -3.00
N TYR A 47 3.23 1.44 -1.71
CA TYR A 47 2.20 2.04 -0.85
C TYR A 47 2.38 3.56 -0.68
N ILE A 48 3.60 4.02 -0.37
CA ILE A 48 3.92 5.44 -0.18
C ILE A 48 3.63 6.24 -1.45
N ILE A 49 4.06 5.73 -2.60
CA ILE A 49 3.80 6.36 -3.89
C ILE A 49 2.29 6.54 -4.11
N LEU A 50 1.49 5.50 -3.89
CA LEU A 50 0.04 5.59 -4.10
C LEU A 50 -0.67 6.51 -3.10
N THR A 51 -0.06 6.74 -1.94
CA THR A 51 -0.62 7.56 -0.86
C THR A 51 -0.27 9.04 -1.06
N SER A 52 0.97 9.32 -1.47
CA SER A 52 1.53 10.67 -1.43
C SER A 52 1.78 11.28 -2.81
N PHE A 53 1.87 10.49 -3.88
CA PHE A 53 2.08 10.99 -5.23
C PHE A 53 0.75 11.13 -5.99
N PRO A 54 0.49 12.26 -6.66
CA PRO A 54 -0.77 12.49 -7.36
C PRO A 54 -0.96 11.53 -8.53
N CYS A 55 -1.81 10.53 -8.31
CA CYS A 55 -2.05 9.43 -9.25
C CYS A 55 -3.34 9.69 -10.06
N LYS A 56 -3.36 10.67 -10.96
CA LYS A 56 -4.63 11.08 -11.64
C LYS A 56 -5.15 10.08 -12.68
N GLU A 57 -4.31 9.12 -13.10
CA GLU A 57 -4.62 8.15 -14.16
C GLU A 57 -5.59 7.03 -13.72
N PHE A 58 -5.88 6.92 -12.42
CA PHE A 58 -6.70 5.83 -11.86
C PHE A 58 -7.87 6.38 -11.04
N ASP A 59 -8.97 5.63 -11.05
CA ASP A 59 -10.13 5.90 -10.21
C ASP A 59 -9.81 5.67 -8.72
N ILE A 60 -10.70 6.18 -7.87
CA ILE A 60 -10.51 6.17 -6.41
C ILE A 60 -10.48 4.74 -5.85
N GLU A 61 -11.31 3.83 -6.36
CA GLU A 61 -11.42 2.46 -5.86
C GLU A 61 -10.17 1.66 -6.19
N SER A 62 -9.69 1.74 -7.44
CA SER A 62 -8.43 1.15 -7.88
C SER A 62 -7.24 1.59 -7.03
N LYS A 63 -7.22 2.87 -6.60
CA LYS A 63 -6.18 3.38 -5.69
C LYS A 63 -6.28 2.76 -4.32
N TYR A 64 -7.47 2.72 -3.71
CA TYR A 64 -7.64 2.15 -2.38
C TYR A 64 -7.33 0.66 -2.36
N ILE A 65 -7.83 -0.10 -3.33
CA ILE A 65 -7.49 -1.53 -3.48
C ILE A 65 -5.98 -1.71 -3.59
N SER A 66 -5.30 -0.90 -4.39
CA SER A 66 -3.86 -1.00 -4.59
C SER A 66 -3.06 -0.58 -3.34
N ARG A 67 -3.47 0.50 -2.65
CA ARG A 67 -2.86 0.91 -1.37
C ARG A 67 -2.98 -0.22 -0.34
N TYR A 68 -4.18 -0.80 -0.22
CA TYR A 68 -4.44 -1.90 0.71
C TYR A 68 -3.59 -3.14 0.37
N TYR A 69 -3.55 -3.53 -0.91
CA TYR A 69 -2.73 -4.63 -1.38
C TYR A 69 -1.24 -4.45 -1.04
N TRP A 70 -0.66 -3.30 -1.39
CA TRP A 70 0.77 -3.07 -1.16
C TRP A 70 1.12 -2.97 0.32
N LEU A 71 0.26 -2.36 1.14
CA LEU A 71 0.47 -2.28 2.59
C LEU A 71 0.35 -3.66 3.25
N LYS A 72 -0.66 -4.47 2.88
CA LYS A 72 -0.80 -5.85 3.39
C LYS A 72 0.36 -6.73 2.97
N LYS A 73 0.82 -6.62 1.72
CA LYS A 73 1.99 -7.36 1.23
C LYS A 73 3.27 -6.94 1.93
N PHE A 74 3.46 -5.65 2.17
CA PHE A 74 4.54 -5.14 3.01
C PHE A 74 4.49 -5.77 4.40
N TYR A 75 3.36 -5.69 5.09
CA TYR A 75 3.23 -6.21 6.45
C TYR A 75 3.45 -7.73 6.53
N TYR A 76 2.90 -8.49 5.58
CA TYR A 76 3.10 -9.93 5.49
C TYR A 76 4.58 -10.32 5.33
N GLU A 77 5.33 -9.60 4.50
CA GLU A 77 6.75 -9.91 4.27
C GLU A 77 7.66 -9.33 5.37
N TYR A 78 7.28 -8.19 5.96
CA TYR A 78 7.92 -7.61 7.13
C TYR A 78 7.80 -8.54 8.35
N SER A 79 6.59 -9.03 8.62
CA SER A 79 6.31 -9.84 9.82
C SER A 79 7.05 -11.17 9.86
N LYS A 80 7.38 -11.74 8.70
CA LYS A 80 8.22 -12.94 8.57
C LYS A 80 9.65 -12.73 9.06
N ILE A 81 10.14 -11.50 9.04
CA ILE A 81 11.53 -11.14 9.34
C ILE A 81 11.61 -10.46 10.71
N GLU A 82 10.80 -9.42 10.92
CA GLU A 82 10.87 -8.54 12.08
C GLU A 82 9.83 -8.89 13.16
N GLY A 83 8.87 -9.77 12.83
CA GLY A 83 7.74 -10.10 13.71
C GLY A 83 6.52 -9.18 13.52
N LEU A 84 5.46 -9.46 14.28
CA LEU A 84 4.22 -8.70 14.24
C LEU A 84 4.42 -7.29 14.80
N ASP A 85 3.78 -6.30 14.18
CA ASP A 85 3.87 -4.89 14.56
C ASP A 85 2.48 -4.28 14.63
N ALA A 86 2.02 -4.01 15.85
CA ALA A 86 0.70 -3.46 16.12
C ALA A 86 0.51 -2.06 15.51
N GLY A 87 1.58 -1.29 15.32
CA GLY A 87 1.53 0.01 14.67
C GLY A 87 1.20 -0.13 13.18
N ILE A 88 1.80 -1.10 12.49
CA ILE A 88 1.46 -1.39 11.08
C ILE A 88 0.02 -1.93 10.96
N GLU A 89 -0.42 -2.78 11.89
CA GLU A 89 -1.81 -3.26 11.93
C GLU A 89 -2.82 -2.13 12.11
N GLN A 90 -2.51 -1.18 13.00
CA GLN A 90 -3.34 0.01 13.20
C GLN A 90 -3.42 0.85 11.91
N GLN A 91 -2.30 1.04 11.19
CA GLN A 91 -2.30 1.76 9.92
C GLN A 91 -3.14 1.05 8.84
N ILE A 92 -3.14 -0.29 8.82
CA ILE A 92 -4.01 -1.08 7.93
C ILE A 92 -5.48 -0.85 8.27
N ALA A 93 -5.84 -0.84 9.56
CA ALA A 93 -7.21 -0.57 9.99
C ALA A 93 -7.66 0.85 9.61
N MET A 94 -6.81 1.85 9.85
CA MET A 94 -7.07 3.24 9.44
C MET A 94 -7.27 3.38 7.92
N LEU A 95 -6.50 2.65 7.12
CA LEU A 95 -6.69 2.63 5.67
C LEU A 95 -8.04 2.03 5.24
N LEU A 96 -8.51 0.99 5.93
CA LEU A 96 -9.84 0.40 5.67
C LEU A 96 -10.96 1.36 6.04
N GLU A 97 -10.83 2.08 7.16
CA GLU A 97 -11.78 3.13 7.55
C GLU A 97 -11.79 4.28 6.54
N GLU A 98 -10.61 4.75 6.12
CA GLU A 98 -10.48 5.76 5.07
C GLU A 98 -11.15 5.29 3.77
N MET A 99 -10.89 4.05 3.36
CA MET A 99 -11.49 3.45 2.17
C MET A 99 -13.02 3.41 2.29
N ALA A 100 -13.57 2.92 3.40
CA ALA A 100 -15.01 2.80 3.61
C ALA A 100 -15.75 4.14 3.51
N ASN A 101 -15.08 5.24 3.87
CA ASN A 101 -15.64 6.58 3.78
C ASN A 101 -15.56 7.21 2.37
N ASN A 102 -14.75 6.66 1.47
CA ASN A 102 -14.44 7.30 0.18
C ASN A 102 -14.81 6.49 -1.06
N VAL A 103 -15.02 5.17 -0.94
CA VAL A 103 -15.49 4.33 -2.06
C VAL A 103 -17.01 4.39 -2.23
N SER A 104 -17.52 3.90 -3.37
CA SER A 104 -18.96 3.81 -3.59
C SER A 104 -19.65 2.91 -2.57
N GLU A 105 -20.91 3.19 -2.23
CA GLU A 105 -21.75 2.28 -1.44
C GLU A 105 -21.89 0.88 -2.09
N ASN A 106 -21.76 0.81 -3.42
CA ASN A 106 -21.81 -0.43 -4.19
C ASN A 106 -20.44 -1.10 -4.35
N PHE A 107 -19.42 -0.63 -3.64
CA PHE A 107 -18.08 -1.19 -3.71
C PHE A 107 -18.08 -2.67 -3.31
N ASN A 108 -17.43 -3.51 -4.12
CA ASN A 108 -17.36 -4.94 -3.87
C ASN A 108 -16.26 -5.28 -2.86
N TRP A 109 -16.63 -5.30 -1.57
CA TRP A 109 -15.75 -5.61 -0.45
C TRP A 109 -15.10 -7.00 -0.49
N ASN A 110 -15.64 -7.95 -1.28
CA ASN A 110 -15.01 -9.27 -1.45
C ASN A 110 -13.58 -9.15 -2.00
N ILE A 111 -13.27 -8.10 -2.77
CA ILE A 111 -11.91 -7.85 -3.26
C ILE A 111 -10.92 -7.66 -2.10
N ILE A 112 -11.32 -6.89 -1.07
CA ILE A 112 -10.49 -6.63 0.10
C ILE A 112 -10.33 -7.89 0.94
N GLU A 113 -11.41 -8.67 1.09
CA GLU A 113 -11.35 -9.97 1.77
C GLU A 113 -10.44 -10.98 1.06
N GLU A 114 -10.49 -11.05 -0.28
CA GLU A 114 -9.59 -11.88 -1.07
C GLU A 114 -8.13 -11.49 -0.86
N ILE A 115 -7.82 -10.18 -0.86
CA ILE A 115 -6.47 -9.68 -0.56
C ILE A 115 -6.06 -10.02 0.88
N TYR A 116 -6.96 -9.87 1.84
CA TYR A 116 -6.68 -10.20 3.24
C TYR A 116 -6.27 -11.67 3.38
N LYS A 117 -7.04 -12.59 2.78
CA LYS A 117 -6.76 -14.04 2.79
C LYS A 117 -5.46 -14.41 2.09
N GLN A 118 -5.01 -13.65 1.10
CA GLN A 118 -3.70 -13.86 0.45
C GLN A 118 -2.52 -13.55 1.38
N PHE A 119 -2.74 -12.69 2.38
CA PHE A 119 -1.72 -12.15 3.28
C PHE A 119 -2.12 -12.33 4.75
N GLU A 120 -2.82 -13.42 5.03
CA GLU A 120 -3.12 -13.86 6.40
C GLU A 120 -1.82 -14.39 7.03
N ILE A 121 -1.52 -13.91 8.23
CA ILE A 121 -0.31 -14.24 8.99
C ILE A 121 -0.70 -15.21 10.11
#